data_AF-A0A3S9WC37-F1
#
_entry.id   AF-A0A3S9WC37-F1
#
_cell.length_a   1.000
_cell.length_b   1.000
_cell.length_c   1.000
_cell.angle_alpha   90.00
_cell.angle_beta   90.00
_cell.angle_gamma   90.00
#
_symmetry.space_group_name_H-M   'P 1'
#
loop_
_entity.id
_entity.type
_entity.pdbx_description
1 polymer ?
#
loop_
_entity_poly.entity_id
_entity_poly.type
_entity_poly.pdbx_seq_one_letter_code
_entity_poly.pdbx_strand_id
1 'polypeptide(L)'
;MLKIVNDFDPYGLEPGSADGAPADEYSPESTAMARHLIDNGKITRSDIDSVWLRWFGEPLSTMDGIRFDQFVCDLNAVIGSVP
;
A
#
# COMPACT_ATOMS: atom_id res chain seq x y z
N MET A 1 9.90 1.81 3.95
CA MET A 1 8.75 0.90 3.83
C MET A 1 7.59 1.49 4.64
N LEU A 2 6.42 1.60 4.02
CA LEU A 2 5.18 2.02 4.65
C LEU A 2 4.51 0.82 5.33
N LYS A 3 4.45 0.81 6.67
CA LYS A 3 3.83 -0.27 7.46
C LYS A 3 2.35 -0.47 7.10
N ILE A 4 1.66 0.61 6.71
CA ILE A 4 0.24 0.57 6.36
C ILE A 4 -0.08 -0.37 5.19
N VAL A 5 0.90 -0.68 4.32
CA VAL A 5 0.70 -1.66 3.25
C VAL A 5 0.60 -3.07 3.80
N ASN A 6 1.41 -3.41 4.80
CA ASN A 6 1.30 -4.68 5.51
C ASN A 6 0.02 -4.76 6.33
N ASP A 7 -0.38 -3.66 6.96
CA ASP A 7 -1.63 -3.62 7.74
C ASP A 7 -2.86 -3.73 6.84
N PHE A 8 -2.75 -3.23 5.61
CA PHE A 8 -3.80 -3.42 4.61
C PHE A 8 -3.93 -4.87 4.17
N ASP A 9 -2.88 -5.71 4.22
CA ASP A 9 -2.88 -7.15 3.95
C ASP A 9 -3.95 -7.63 2.93
N PRO A 10 -3.78 -7.31 1.63
CA PRO A 10 -4.77 -7.62 0.61
C PRO A 10 -5.05 -9.11 0.45
N TYR A 11 -4.05 -9.94 0.74
CA TYR A 11 -4.10 -11.38 0.51
C TYR A 11 -4.24 -12.20 1.81
N GLY A 12 -4.32 -11.54 2.98
CA GLY A 12 -4.47 -12.24 4.26
C GLY A 12 -3.24 -13.07 4.63
N LEU A 13 -2.04 -12.57 4.31
CA LEU A 13 -0.77 -13.25 4.53
C LEU A 13 -0.22 -13.06 5.94
N GLU A 14 -0.86 -12.20 6.75
CA GLU A 14 -0.45 -11.87 8.12
C GLU A 14 1.05 -11.51 8.26
N PRO A 15 1.58 -10.52 7.49
CA PRO A 15 3.02 -10.26 7.43
C PRO A 15 3.65 -9.97 8.79
N GLY A 16 4.71 -10.71 9.13
CA GLY A 16 5.46 -10.55 10.38
C GLY A 16 4.86 -11.24 11.60
N SER A 17 3.76 -11.98 11.44
CA SER A 17 3.26 -12.90 12.47
C SER A 17 4.12 -14.19 12.53
N ALA A 18 3.91 -15.01 13.56
CA ALA A 18 4.72 -16.22 13.78
C ALA A 18 4.54 -17.28 12.67
N ASP A 19 3.33 -17.37 12.11
CA ASP A 19 2.95 -18.36 11.08
C ASP A 19 2.67 -17.71 9.71
N GLY A 20 2.77 -16.38 9.61
CA GLY A 20 2.48 -15.61 8.39
C GLY A 20 3.69 -15.39 7.48
N ALA A 21 3.48 -14.57 6.45
CA ALA A 21 4.52 -14.15 5.53
C ALA A 21 5.62 -13.32 6.21
N PRO A 22 6.80 -13.18 5.58
CA PRO A 22 7.84 -12.29 6.06
C PRO A 22 7.34 -10.86 6.33
N ALA A 23 7.91 -10.18 7.33
CA ALA A 23 7.52 -8.81 7.69
C ALA A 23 7.77 -7.78 6.57
N ASP A 24 8.54 -8.16 5.56
CA ASP A 24 8.92 -7.36 4.41
C ASP A 24 8.22 -7.78 3.11
N GLU A 25 7.17 -8.60 3.19
CA GLU A 25 6.41 -9.18 2.06
C GLU A 25 6.08 -8.16 0.97
N TYR A 26 5.53 -7.00 1.32
CA TYR A 26 5.12 -5.95 0.37
C TYR A 26 6.15 -4.83 0.20
N SER A 27 7.43 -5.08 0.52
CA SER A 27 8.49 -4.06 0.45
C SER A 27 8.62 -3.35 -0.89
N PRO A 28 8.62 -4.06 -2.04
CA PRO A 28 8.80 -3.42 -3.34
C PRO A 28 7.68 -2.43 -3.69
N GLU A 29 6.43 -2.84 -3.48
CA GLU A 29 5.23 -2.06 -3.74
C GLU A 29 5.14 -0.89 -2.77
N SER A 30 5.37 -1.17 -1.48
CA SER A 30 5.38 -0.17 -0.42
C SER A 30 6.43 0.91 -0.65
N THR A 31 7.61 0.53 -1.16
CA THR A 31 8.66 1.50 -1.53
C THR A 31 8.27 2.33 -2.75
N ALA A 32 7.63 1.74 -3.75
CA ALA A 32 7.14 2.48 -4.90
C ALA A 32 6.05 3.50 -4.51
N MET A 33 5.08 3.09 -3.70
CA MET A 33 4.04 4.01 -3.19
C MET A 33 4.62 5.12 -2.34
N ALA A 34 5.60 4.82 -1.47
CA ALA A 34 6.29 5.82 -0.66
C ALA A 34 7.00 6.88 -1.52
N ARG A 35 7.64 6.47 -2.61
CA ARG A 35 8.29 7.39 -3.56
C ARG A 35 7.27 8.31 -4.23
N HIS A 36 6.17 7.77 -4.74
CA HIS A 36 5.08 8.59 -5.30
C HIS A 36 4.55 9.63 -4.30
N LEU A 37 4.34 9.19 -3.06
CA LEU A 37 3.94 10.07 -1.96
C LEU A 37 4.94 11.20 -1.75
N ILE A 38 6.23 10.89 -1.56
CA ILE A 38 7.29 11.88 -1.30
C ILE A 38 7.45 12.86 -2.46
N ASP A 39 7.48 12.35 -3.69
CA ASP A 39 7.80 13.16 -4.87
C ASP A 39 6.65 14.10 -5.26
N ASN A 40 5.40 13.66 -5.08
CA ASN A 40 4.21 14.40 -5.53
C ASN A 40 3.42 15.08 -4.39
N GLY A 41 3.77 14.80 -3.13
CA GLY A 41 3.02 15.24 -1.95
C GLY A 41 1.64 14.61 -1.79
N LYS A 42 1.28 13.68 -2.68
CA LYS A 42 0.01 12.92 -2.69
C LYS A 42 0.15 11.67 -3.53
N ILE A 43 -0.76 10.72 -3.32
CA ILE A 43 -0.90 9.52 -4.15
C ILE A 43 -2.37 9.29 -4.50
N THR A 44 -2.64 8.89 -5.74
CA THR A 44 -4.00 8.64 -6.23
C THR A 44 -4.32 7.15 -6.27
N ARG A 45 -5.61 6.82 -6.40
CA ARG A 45 -6.07 5.45 -6.69
C ARG A 45 -5.34 4.84 -7.89
N SER A 46 -5.21 5.61 -8.97
CA SER A 46 -4.57 5.16 -10.21
C SER A 46 -3.08 4.88 -10.03
N ASP A 47 -2.39 5.65 -9.18
CA ASP A 47 -0.96 5.40 -8.88
C ASP A 47 -0.80 4.09 -8.14
N ILE A 48 -1.62 3.86 -7.10
CA ILE A 48 -1.60 2.63 -6.30
C ILE A 48 -1.92 1.41 -7.17
N ASP A 49 -2.98 1.49 -7.99
CA ASP A 49 -3.35 0.40 -8.89
C ASP A 49 -2.26 0.11 -9.93
N SER A 50 -1.58 1.15 -10.45
CA SER A 50 -0.48 0.96 -11.40
C SER A 50 0.73 0.28 -10.76
N VAL A 51 1.05 0.64 -9.51
CA VAL A 51 2.08 -0.05 -8.74
C VAL A 51 1.67 -1.50 -8.53
N TRP A 52 0.45 -1.76 -8.07
CA TRP A 52 0.00 -3.11 -7.76
C TRP A 52 -0.05 -4.02 -8.99
N LEU A 53 -0.63 -3.52 -10.09
CA LEU A 53 -0.74 -4.22 -11.37
C LEU A 53 0.62 -4.67 -11.90
N ARG A 54 1.68 -3.88 -11.68
CA ARG A 54 3.04 -4.23 -12.11
C ARG A 54 3.58 -5.50 -11.45
N TRP A 55 3.23 -5.75 -10.19
CA TRP A 55 3.78 -6.85 -9.40
C TRP A 55 2.85 -8.06 -9.37
N PHE A 56 1.55 -7.83 -9.23
CA PHE A 56 0.56 -8.89 -9.03
C PHE A 56 -0.30 -9.17 -10.28
N GLY A 57 -0.20 -8.36 -11.33
CA GLY A 57 -0.96 -8.56 -12.57
C GLY A 57 -2.43 -8.16 -12.46
N GLU A 58 -2.84 -7.57 -11.34
CA GLU A 58 -4.20 -7.06 -11.11
C GLU A 58 -4.18 -5.73 -10.32
N PRO A 59 -5.17 -4.84 -10.51
CA PRO A 59 -5.32 -3.64 -9.69
C PRO A 59 -5.62 -3.99 -8.23
N LEU A 60 -5.15 -3.19 -7.27
CA LEU A 60 -5.44 -3.43 -5.86
C LEU A 60 -6.92 -3.14 -5.55
N SER A 61 -7.48 -2.15 -6.23
CA SER A 61 -8.86 -1.71 -6.05
C SER A 61 -9.91 -2.79 -6.36
N THR A 62 -9.54 -3.87 -7.07
CA THR A 62 -10.47 -4.97 -7.39
C THR A 62 -10.63 -5.99 -6.26
N MET A 63 -9.77 -5.97 -5.23
CA MET A 63 -9.86 -6.92 -4.11
C MET A 63 -10.90 -6.49 -3.07
N ASP A 64 -10.83 -5.23 -2.63
CA ASP A 64 -11.77 -4.65 -1.66
C ASP A 64 -11.83 -3.13 -1.87
N GLY A 65 -12.79 -2.67 -2.69
CA GLY A 65 -12.90 -1.27 -3.07
C GLY A 65 -13.18 -0.31 -1.89
N ILE A 66 -13.86 -0.76 -0.84
CA ILE A 66 -14.16 0.08 0.34
C ILE A 66 -12.89 0.25 1.17
N ARG A 67 -12.22 -0.86 1.49
CA ARG A 67 -10.98 -0.82 2.26
C ARG A 67 -9.87 -0.09 1.49
N PHE A 68 -9.88 -0.23 0.16
CA PHE A 68 -8.97 0.48 -0.74
C PHE A 68 -9.14 2.01 -0.67
N ASP A 69 -10.38 2.52 -0.67
CA ASP A 69 -10.61 3.96 -0.60
C ASP A 69 -10.13 4.55 0.74
N GLN A 70 -10.33 3.82 1.84
CA GLN A 70 -9.77 4.20 3.14
C GLN A 70 -8.23 4.16 3.11
N PHE A 71 -7.65 3.10 2.53
CA PHE A 71 -6.21 2.95 2.40
C PHE A 71 -5.55 4.11 1.62
N VAL A 72 -6.19 4.59 0.54
CA VAL A 72 -5.72 5.78 -0.19
C VAL A 72 -5.75 7.03 0.70
N CYS A 73 -6.81 7.22 1.48
CA CYS A 73 -6.91 8.34 2.43
C CYS A 73 -5.79 8.26 3.49
N ASP A 74 -5.58 7.09 4.07
CA ASP A 74 -4.59 6.90 5.12
C ASP A 74 -3.16 7.12 4.62
N LEU A 75 -2.84 6.66 3.40
CA LEU A 75 -1.56 6.92 2.74
C LEU A 75 -1.29 8.42 2.56
N ASN A 76 -2.29 9.19 2.14
CA ASN A 76 -2.16 10.64 1.99
C ASN A 76 -2.07 11.37 3.34
N ALA A 77 -2.69 10.82 4.40
CA ALA A 77 -2.58 11.37 5.75
C ALA A 77 -1.17 11.26 6.32
N VAL A 78 -0.34 10.30 5.85
CA VAL A 78 1.07 10.15 6.29
C VAL A 78 1.87 11.43 6.05
N ILE A 79 1.66 12.12 4.92
CA ILE A 79 2.39 13.36 4.59
C ILE A 79 1.78 14.58 5.32
N GLY A 80 0.46 14.60 5.49
CA GLY A 80 -0.23 15.67 6.24
C GLY A 80 0.07 15.68 7.74
N SER A 81 0.74 14.64 8.25
CA SER A 81 1.08 14.45 9.66
C SER A 81 2.55 14.78 10.00
N VAL A 82 3.33 15.25 9.03
CA VAL A 82 4.72 15.68 9.26
C VAL A 82 4.68 17.15 9.73
N PRO A 83 5.07 17.47 10.98
CA PRO A 83 5.17 18.85 11.45
C PRO A 83 6.24 19.66 10.71
#